data_AF-A0A660N1C6-F1
#
_entry.id   AF-A0A660N1C6-F1
#
_cell.length_a   1.000
_cell.length_b   1.000
_cell.length_c   1.000
_cell.angle_alpha   90.00
_cell.angle_beta   90.00
_cell.angle_gamma   90.00
#
_symmetry.space_group_name_H-M   'P 1'
#
loop_
_entity.id
_entity.type
_entity.pdbx_description
1 polymer ?
#
loop_
_entity_poly.entity_id
_entity_poly.type
_entity_poly.pdbx_seq_one_letter_code
_entity_poly.pdbx_strand_id
1 'polypeptide(L)'
;MQRQPEKWQGRHLLKCTHALNSVSEIRYLMYCDIIKQMPDGRLKIKVYGERHRSADGEKIRYVDAGKVASAKDYNVEKELKGR
;
A
#
# COMPACT_ATOMS: atom_id res chain seq x y z
N MET A 1 5.43 -1.80 -11.30
CA MET A 1 4.35 -1.99 -10.30
C MET A 1 3.52 -3.18 -10.77
N GLN A 2 3.17 -4.13 -9.91
CA GLN A 2 2.36 -5.28 -10.32
C GLN A 2 0.94 -4.85 -10.72
N ARG A 3 0.21 -5.75 -11.42
CA ARG A 3 -1.20 -5.55 -11.78
C ARG A 3 -1.99 -4.99 -10.60
N GLN A 4 -2.83 -4.00 -10.89
CA GLN A 4 -3.62 -3.34 -9.85
C GLN A 4 -4.65 -4.32 -9.25
N PRO A 5 -4.75 -4.44 -7.92
CA PRO A 5 -5.81 -5.20 -7.28
C PRO A 5 -7.16 -4.58 -7.63
N GLU A 6 -8.11 -5.38 -8.11
CA GLU A 6 -9.40 -4.87 -8.62
C GLU A 6 -10.19 -4.11 -7.55
N LYS A 7 -10.07 -4.56 -6.29
CA LYS A 7 -10.74 -4.00 -5.12
C LYS A 7 -10.07 -2.75 -4.57
N TRP A 8 -8.84 -2.46 -4.97
CA TRP A 8 -8.13 -1.27 -4.50
C TRP A 8 -8.86 0.00 -4.92
N GLN A 9 -9.02 0.98 -4.03
CA GLN A 9 -9.81 2.19 -4.34
C GLN A 9 -9.07 3.21 -5.20
N GLY A 10 -7.77 3.01 -5.47
CA GLY A 10 -7.00 3.92 -6.31
C GLY A 10 -6.46 5.17 -5.60
N ARG A 11 -6.54 5.21 -4.26
CA ARG A 11 -6.30 6.45 -3.51
C ARG A 11 -4.97 6.45 -2.76
N HIS A 12 -4.58 5.31 -2.22
CA HIS A 12 -3.48 5.26 -1.26
C HIS A 12 -2.49 4.14 -1.57
N LEU A 13 -1.24 4.41 -1.23
CA LEU A 13 -0.13 3.46 -1.28
C LEU A 13 0.54 3.39 0.08
N LEU A 14 0.95 2.20 0.47
CA LEU A 14 1.75 1.96 1.66
C LEU A 14 3.24 1.98 1.30
N LYS A 15 4.00 2.86 1.95
CA LYS A 15 5.47 2.90 1.88
C LYS A 15 6.05 1.77 2.74
N CYS A 16 6.68 0.81 2.09
CA CYS A 16 7.33 -0.33 2.73
C CYS A 16 8.85 -0.21 2.65
N THR A 17 9.51 -0.60 3.73
CA THR A 17 10.96 -0.76 3.80
C THR A 17 11.25 -2.19 4.25
N HIS A 18 12.11 -2.89 3.51
CA HIS A 18 12.58 -4.22 3.86
C HIS A 18 14.09 -4.20 4.01
N ALA A 19 14.58 -4.25 5.25
CA ALA A 19 16.00 -4.41 5.52
C ALA A 19 16.44 -5.81 5.07
N LEU A 20 17.50 -5.87 4.25
CA LEU A 20 18.12 -7.12 3.81
C LEU A 20 19.24 -7.53 4.77
N ASN A 21 19.94 -6.55 5.32
CA ASN A 21 20.97 -6.68 6.35
C ASN A 21 21.10 -5.34 7.09
N SER A 22 22.13 -5.18 7.93
CA SER A 22 22.36 -3.96 8.72
C SER A 22 22.67 -2.72 7.88
N VAL A 23 23.01 -2.87 6.59
CA VAL A 23 23.52 -1.77 5.74
C VAL A 23 22.62 -1.51 4.53
N SER A 24 21.79 -2.47 4.13
CA SER A 24 20.99 -2.37 2.90
C SER A 24 19.51 -2.65 3.13
N GLU A 25 18.69 -1.91 2.39
CA GLU A 25 17.25 -2.01 2.42
C GLU A 25 16.65 -1.86 1.02
N ILE A 26 15.48 -2.44 0.83
CA ILE A 26 14.64 -2.25 -0.34
C ILE A 26 13.44 -1.41 0.07
N ARG A 27 13.22 -0.29 -0.63
CA ARG A 27 12.02 0.53 -0.52
C ARG A 27 11.08 0.21 -1.66
N TYR A 28 9.81 -0.02 -1.35
CA TYR A 28 8.78 -0.29 -2.35
C TYR A 28 7.41 0.18 -1.86
N LEU A 29 6.48 0.28 -2.80
CA LEU A 29 5.09 0.66 -2.53
C LEU A 29 4.20 -0.56 -2.63
N MET A 30 3.15 -0.59 -1.81
CA MET A 30 2.06 -1.56 -1.92
C MET A 30 0.72 -0.84 -2.04
N TYR A 31 -0.20 -1.38 -2.81
CA TYR A 31 -1.57 -0.85 -2.87
C TYR A 31 -2.25 -1.03 -1.50
N CYS A 32 -2.93 0.00 -1.02
CA CYS A 32 -3.69 -0.09 0.22
C CYS A 32 -4.91 0.83 0.22
N ASP A 33 -5.85 0.52 1.11
CA ASP A 33 -6.99 1.38 1.43
C ASP A 33 -7.01 1.66 2.93
N ILE A 34 -7.28 2.91 3.30
CA ILE A 34 -7.50 3.30 4.69
C ILE A 34 -8.90 2.87 5.09
N ILE A 35 -9.01 2.10 6.16
CA ILE A 35 -10.30 1.67 6.73
C ILE A 35 -10.75 2.66 7.79
N LYS A 36 -9.87 3.01 8.72
CA LYS A 36 -10.17 3.90 9.85
C LYS A 36 -8.89 4.45 10.47
N GLN A 37 -8.96 5.68 10.98
CA GLN A 37 -7.95 6.22 11.89
C GLN A 37 -8.25 5.76 13.33
N MET A 38 -7.22 5.23 13.99
CA MET A 38 -7.26 4.75 15.35
C MET A 38 -7.04 5.91 16.34
N PRO A 39 -7.51 5.80 17.60
CA PRO A 39 -7.34 6.84 18.61
C PRO A 39 -5.88 7.18 18.92
N ASP A 40 -4.96 6.24 18.72
CA ASP A 40 -3.50 6.42 18.87
C ASP A 40 -2.85 7.14 17.69
N GLY A 41 -3.65 7.59 16.71
CA GLY A 41 -3.19 8.26 15.49
C GLY A 41 -2.75 7.32 14.36
N ARG A 42 -2.68 6.00 14.60
CA ARG A 42 -2.35 5.02 13.56
C ARG A 42 -3.51 4.83 12.59
N LEU A 43 -3.21 4.35 11.39
CA LEU A 43 -4.18 3.98 10.39
C LEU A 43 -4.36 2.46 10.39
N LYS A 44 -5.61 2.02 10.52
CA LYS A 44 -6.02 0.68 10.14
C LYS A 44 -6.21 0.66 8.63
N ILE A 45 -5.38 -0.11 7.93
CA ILE A 45 -5.39 -0.20 6.48
C ILE A 45 -5.60 -1.64 6.01
N LYS A 46 -6.23 -1.79 4.86
CA LYS A 46 -6.20 -3.02 4.07
C LYS A 46 -5.07 -2.90 3.05
N VAL A 47 -4.12 -3.82 3.09
CA VAL A 47 -3.03 -3.90 2.13
C VAL A 47 -3.31 -5.06 1.18
N TYR A 48 -3.06 -4.84 -0.10
CA TYR A 48 -3.21 -5.85 -1.13
C TYR A 48 -1.87 -6.47 -1.50
N GLY A 49 -1.86 -7.77 -1.76
CA GLY A 49 -0.68 -8.48 -2.22
C GLY A 49 0.31 -8.94 -1.14
N GLU A 50 1.40 -9.52 -1.61
CA GLU A 50 2.53 -9.97 -0.81
C GLU A 50 3.81 -9.23 -1.23
N ARG A 51 4.27 -8.31 -0.37
CA ARG A 51 5.45 -7.45 -0.61
C ARG A 51 5.35 -6.75 -1.98
N HIS A 52 6.43 -6.77 -2.77
CA HIS A 52 6.45 -6.32 -4.15
C HIS A 52 6.25 -7.47 -5.15
N ARG A 53 5.97 -8.69 -4.68
CA ARG A 53 5.99 -9.91 -5.51
C ARG A 53 4.64 -10.22 -6.16
N SER A 54 3.56 -10.07 -5.42
CA SER A 54 2.20 -10.34 -5.91
C SER A 54 1.22 -9.26 -5.46
N ALA A 55 0.17 -9.05 -6.25
CA ALA A 55 -0.99 -8.24 -5.90
C ALA A 55 -2.15 -9.06 -5.30
N ASP A 56 -1.98 -10.39 -5.22
CA ASP A 56 -2.99 -11.32 -4.75
C ASP A 56 -3.01 -11.42 -3.22
N GLY A 57 -4.22 -11.46 -2.67
CA GLY A 57 -4.46 -11.53 -1.23
C GLY A 57 -4.66 -10.16 -0.59
N GLU A 58 -5.20 -10.19 0.64
CA GLU A 58 -5.56 -9.00 1.42
C GLU A 58 -5.11 -9.21 2.87
N LYS A 59 -4.51 -8.17 3.48
CA LYS A 59 -4.12 -8.21 4.90
C LYS A 59 -4.43 -6.90 5.60
N ILE A 60 -4.97 -6.99 6.82
CA ILE A 60 -5.14 -5.83 7.70
C ILE A 60 -3.81 -5.50 8.37
N ARG A 61 -3.42 -4.22 8.34
CA ARG A 61 -2.28 -3.70 9.09
C ARG A 61 -2.65 -2.43 9.84
N TYR A 62 -1.91 -2.18 10.91
CA TYR A 62 -1.95 -0.92 11.65
C TYR A 62 -0.60 -0.24 11.42
N VAL A 63 -0.60 0.97 10.85
CA VAL A 63 0.63 1.67 10.47
C VAL A 63 0.54 3.13 10.87
N ASP A 64 1.68 3.79 11.03
CA ASP A 64 1.69 5.23 11.24
C ASP A 64 1.16 5.95 10.00
N ALA A 65 0.43 7.05 10.18
CA ALA A 65 -0.16 7.81 9.08
C ALA A 65 0.89 8.24 8.04
N GLY A 66 2.09 8.61 8.49
CA GLY A 66 3.21 8.98 7.62
C GLY A 66 3.75 7.86 6.73
N LYS A 67 3.35 6.59 6.95
CA LYS A 67 3.69 5.46 6.07
C LYS A 67 2.74 5.34 4.87
N VAL A 68 1.59 6.00 4.89
CA VAL A 68 0.64 6.00 3.78
C VAL A 68 0.84 7.27 2.95
N ALA A 69 0.83 7.13 1.63
CA ALA A 69 0.93 8.25 0.69
C ALA A 69 -0.26 8.26 -0.27
N SER A 70 -0.53 9.41 -0.88
CA SER A 70 -1.49 9.49 -1.97
C SER A 70 -0.93 8.75 -3.18
N ALA A 71 -1.76 7.99 -3.88
CA ALA A 71 -1.36 7.35 -5.13
C ALA A 71 -0.96 8.38 -6.20
N LYS A 72 -1.60 9.56 -6.17
CA LYS A 72 -1.28 10.70 -7.04
C LYS A 72 0.15 11.20 -6.87
N ASP A 73 0.69 11.19 -5.64
CA ASP A 73 2.07 11.63 -5.36
C ASP A 73 3.11 10.76 -6.08
N TYR A 74 2.71 9.57 -6.51
CA TYR A 74 3.54 8.60 -7.24
C TYR A 74 3.09 8.39 -8.69
N ASN A 75 2.21 9.24 -9.23
CA ASN A 75 1.64 9.10 -10.57
C ASN A 75 0.97 7.74 -10.81
N VAL A 76 0.34 7.18 -9.77
CA VAL A 76 -0.39 5.91 -9.85
C VAL A 76 -1.88 6.20 -9.85
N GLU A 77 -2.53 5.90 -10.97
CA GLU A 77 -3.97 6.05 -11.15
C GLU A 77 -4.64 4.69 -11.20
N LYS A 78 -5.90 4.61 -10.72
CA LYS A 78 -6.67 3.38 -10.85
C LYS A 78 -7.02 3.17 -12.31
N GLU A 79 -6.59 2.03 -12.86
CA GLU A 79 -7.05 1.59 -14.17
C GLU A 79 -8.55 1.25 -14.08
N LEU A 80 -9.36 2.02 -14.79
CA LEU A 80 -10.75 1.64 -15.05
C LEU A 80 -10.70 0.52 -16.09
N LYS A 81 -11.08 -0.70 -15.72
CA LYS A 81 -11.28 -1.75 -16.73
C LYS A 81 -12.31 -1.23 -17.73
N GLY A 82 -11.90 -1.16 -18.99
CA GLY A 82 -12.76 -0.83 -20.12
C GLY A 82 -14.00 -1.71 -20.12
N ARG A 83 -15.11 -1.08 -20.43
CA ARG A 83 -16.46 -1.63 -20.51
C ARG A 83 -16.57 -2.71 -21.58
#